data_AF-A0A6B3CF08-F1
#
_entry.id   AF-A0A6B3CF08-F1
#
_cell.length_a   1.000
_cell.length_b   1.000
_cell.length_c   1.000
_cell.angle_alpha   90.00
_cell.angle_beta   90.00
_cell.angle_gamma   90.00
#
_symmetry.space_group_name_H-M   'P 1'
#
loop_
_entity.id
_entity.type
_entity.pdbx_description
1 polymer ?
#
loop_
_entity_poly.entity_id
_entity_poly.type
_entity_poly.pdbx_seq_one_letter_code
_entity_poly.pdbx_strand_id
1 'polypeptide(L)'
;MDSVVSDAAVSGVSPLVDTDGPVQPWQTDPTRAPVATKIVVAGGFGVGKTTLVTAVSEITPLQTEALMTEASEETDDLTATPDKLTTTVA
;
A
#
# COMPACT_ATOMS: atom_id res chain seq x y z
N MET A 1 -14.44 14.66 44.14
CA MET A 1 -15.15 14.83 42.85
C MET A 1 -14.19 15.61 41.96
N ASP A 2 -13.60 15.09 40.88
CA ASP A 2 -14.01 13.98 40.03
C ASP A 2 -12.82 13.35 39.28
N SER A 3 -12.98 12.05 39.03
CA SER A 3 -12.66 11.31 37.79
C SER A 3 -11.18 11.18 37.36
N VAL A 4 -10.56 9.99 37.46
CA VAL A 4 -10.47 8.93 36.41
C VAL A 4 -10.38 9.51 34.98
N VAL A 5 -9.40 9.16 34.16
CA VAL A 5 -9.30 7.86 33.47
C VAL A 5 -7.84 7.46 33.25
N SER A 6 -7.45 6.30 33.80
CA SER A 6 -6.43 5.45 33.20
C SER A 6 -7.08 4.72 32.02
N ASP A 7 -6.45 4.72 30.85
CA ASP A 7 -6.72 3.66 29.88
C ASP A 7 -5.40 3.03 29.43
N ALA A 8 -5.41 1.71 29.50
CA ALA A 8 -4.33 0.82 29.18
C ALA A 8 -4.80 -0.06 28.04
N ALA A 9 -4.32 0.21 26.83
CA ALA A 9 -4.17 -0.75 25.73
C ALA A 9 -3.38 0.01 24.64
N VAL A 10 -2.37 -0.54 23.96
CA VAL A 10 -2.38 -1.85 23.34
C VAL A 10 -0.95 -2.43 23.37
N SER A 11 -0.85 -3.64 23.88
CA SER A 11 0.30 -4.52 23.70
C SER A 11 0.48 -4.83 22.21
N GLY A 12 1.71 -4.67 21.70
CA GLY A 12 2.12 -5.38 20.47
C GLY A 12 2.30 -4.55 19.21
N VAL A 13 3.19 -3.56 19.22
CA VAL A 13 3.97 -3.20 18.02
C VAL A 13 5.42 -3.05 18.45
N SER A 14 6.29 -3.95 17.95
CA SER A 14 7.74 -3.81 18.10
C SER A 14 8.17 -2.49 17.48
N PRO A 15 8.82 -1.56 18.20
CA PRO A 15 9.29 -0.32 17.61
C PRO A 15 10.49 -0.63 16.70
N LEU A 16 10.21 -0.81 15.41
CA LEU A 16 11.22 -0.79 14.36
C LEU A 16 11.41 0.65 13.93
N VAL A 17 12.23 1.40 14.66
CA VAL A 17 13.02 2.58 14.22
C VAL A 17 13.73 3.07 15.48
N ASP A 18 15.07 3.10 15.46
CA ASP A 18 15.84 3.83 16.45
C ASP A 18 15.43 5.32 16.39
N THR A 19 14.65 5.77 17.36
CA THR A 19 14.07 7.11 17.44
C THR A 19 15.03 8.19 17.95
N ASP A 20 16.33 7.90 18.11
CA ASP A 20 17.30 8.86 18.65
C ASP A 20 17.84 9.87 17.62
N GLY A 21 17.31 9.85 16.38
CA GLY A 21 17.58 10.88 15.38
C GLY A 21 16.80 12.18 15.65
N PRO A 22 17.37 13.37 15.38
CA PRO A 22 16.64 14.62 15.55
C PRO A 22 15.38 14.60 14.67
N VAL A 23 14.23 14.90 15.27
CA VAL A 23 12.97 15.08 14.55
C VAL A 23 13.17 16.10 13.43
N GLN A 24 12.83 15.70 12.21
CA GLN A 24 12.93 16.56 11.05
C GLN A 24 11.89 17.67 11.15
N PRO A 25 12.17 18.89 10.65
CA PRO A 25 11.24 20.02 10.79
C PRO A 25 9.84 19.76 10.20
N TRP A 26 9.74 18.93 9.17
CA TRP A 26 8.46 18.53 8.57
C TRP A 26 7.65 17.58 9.47
N GLN A 27 8.27 16.94 10.47
CA GLN A 27 7.59 16.06 11.44
C GLN A 27 6.81 16.84 12.49
N THR A 28 7.18 18.09 12.74
CA THR A 28 6.64 18.92 13.83
C THR A 28 5.92 20.17 13.32
N ASP A 29 6.23 20.64 12.11
CA ASP A 29 5.56 21.76 11.47
C ASP A 29 4.60 21.28 10.36
N PRO A 30 3.28 21.18 10.64
CA PRO A 30 2.29 20.79 9.64
C PRO A 30 2.16 21.78 8.47
N THR A 31 2.68 23.01 8.59
CA THR A 31 2.76 23.98 7.49
C THR A 31 3.83 23.63 6.47
N ARG A 32 4.85 22.87 6.89
CA ARG A 32 5.96 22.38 6.05
C ARG A 32 5.84 20.91 5.66
N ALA A 33 4.88 20.19 6.25
CA ALA A 33 4.59 18.83 5.83
C ALA A 33 4.21 18.82 4.34
N PRO A 34 4.83 17.96 3.52
CA PRO A 34 4.38 17.77 2.14
C PRO A 34 2.90 17.38 2.12
N VAL A 35 2.14 17.92 1.17
CA VAL A 35 0.76 17.50 0.97
C VAL A 35 0.75 16.02 0.61
N ALA A 36 0.07 15.21 1.41
CA ALA A 36 -0.06 13.79 1.16
C ALA A 36 -0.69 13.57 -0.23
N THR A 37 0.08 13.00 -1.15
CA THR A 37 -0.34 12.77 -2.54
C THR A 37 -0.56 11.28 -2.74
N LYS A 38 -1.78 10.91 -3.15
CA LYS A 38 -2.11 9.53 -3.54
C LYS A 38 -2.08 9.43 -5.05
N ILE A 39 -1.32 8.49 -5.57
CA ILE A 39 -1.19 8.23 -7.00
C ILE A 39 -1.85 6.89 -7.30
N VAL A 40 -2.71 6.84 -8.31
CA VAL A 40 -3.41 5.62 -8.74
C VAL A 40 -2.96 5.26 -10.15
N VAL A 41 -2.53 4.02 -10.33
CA VAL A 41 -2.21 3.45 -11.65
C VAL A 41 -3.42 2.65 -12.12
N ALA A 42 -4.12 3.15 -13.13
CA ALA A 42 -5.34 2.55 -13.68
C ALA A 42 -5.13 2.03 -15.10
N GLY A 43 -5.94 1.05 -15.51
CA GLY A 43 -5.87 0.40 -16.81
C GLY A 43 -6.46 -1.00 -16.79
N GLY A 44 -6.69 -1.58 -17.97
CA GLY A 44 -7.27 -2.92 -18.12
C GLY A 44 -6.44 -4.05 -17.52
N PHE A 45 -6.94 -5.27 -17.60
CA PHE A 45 -6.17 -6.46 -17.24
C PHE A 45 -4.91 -6.59 -18.10
N GLY A 46 -3.86 -7.22 -17.57
CA GLY A 46 -2.65 -7.50 -18.35
C GLY A 46 -1.73 -6.31 -18.72
N VAL A 47 -2.20 -5.05 -18.70
CA VAL A 47 -1.47 -3.87 -19.24
C VAL A 47 -0.17 -3.46 -18.52
N GLY A 48 0.25 -4.18 -17.48
CA GLY A 48 1.52 -3.93 -16.79
C GLY A 48 1.47 -2.98 -15.59
N LYS A 49 0.30 -2.78 -14.96
CA LYS A 49 0.15 -1.90 -13.78
C LYS A 49 1.14 -2.26 -12.65
N THR A 50 1.13 -3.53 -12.24
CA THR A 50 2.04 -4.03 -11.19
C THR A 50 3.50 -3.92 -11.62
N THR A 51 3.81 -4.21 -12.89
CA THR A 51 5.15 -4.05 -13.46
C THR A 51 5.64 -2.61 -13.35
N LEU A 52 4.80 -1.63 -13.68
CA LEU A 52 5.14 -0.22 -13.55
C LEU A 52 5.41 0.16 -12.09
N VAL A 53 4.52 -0.22 -11.17
CA VAL A 53 4.69 0.08 -9.74
C VAL A 53 5.98 -0.55 -9.20
N THR A 54 6.28 -1.80 -9.56
CA THR A 54 7.51 -2.47 -9.16
C THR A 54 8.76 -1.83 -9.77
N ALA A 55 8.70 -1.37 -11.02
CA ALA A 55 9.86 -0.80 -11.71
C ALA A 55 10.32 0.55 -11.15
N VAL A 56 9.40 1.34 -10.58
CA VAL A 56 9.71 2.68 -10.05
C VAL A 56 9.81 2.73 -8.53
N SER A 57 9.46 1.65 -7.83
CA SER A 57 9.47 1.60 -6.37
C SER A 57 10.88 1.30 -5.84
N GLU A 58 11.37 2.13 -4.93
CA GLU A 58 12.61 1.88 -4.16
C GLU A 58 12.40 0.94 -2.97
N ILE A 59 11.13 0.63 -2.66
CA ILE A 59 10.73 -0.29 -1.60
C ILE A 59 10.05 -1.52 -2.17
N THR A 60 10.17 -2.66 -1.48
CA THR A 60 9.39 -3.85 -1.84
C THR A 60 7.90 -3.54 -1.67
N PRO A 61 7.10 -3.61 -2.74
CA PRO A 61 5.67 -3.36 -2.65
C PRO A 61 4.98 -4.48 -1.87
N LEU A 62 3.96 -4.11 -1.09
CA LEU A 62 3.04 -5.07 -0.50
C LEU A 62 2.10 -5.56 -1.61
N GLN A 63 2.17 -6.85 -1.92
CA GLN A 63 1.36 -7.47 -2.96
C GLN A 63 0.51 -8.57 -2.34
N THR A 64 -0.77 -8.60 -2.70
CA THR A 64 -1.66 -9.74 -2.45
C THR A 64 -2.11 -10.27 -3.80
N GLU A 65 -1.49 -11.35 -4.26
CA GLU A 65 -1.92 -12.03 -5.48
C GLU A 65 -3.13 -12.91 -5.20
N ALA A 66 -4.07 -12.93 -6.14
CA ALA A 66 -5.20 -13.85 -6.18
C ALA A 66 -5.22 -14.58 -7.51
N LEU A 67 -5.61 -15.86 -7.47
CA LEU A 67 -5.91 -16.62 -8.68
C LEU A 67 -7.13 -16.01 -9.37
N MET A 68 -7.09 -15.96 -10.70
CA MET A 68 -8.26 -15.59 -11.48
C MET A 68 -9.34 -16.66 -11.36
N THR A 69 -10.59 -16.23 -11.35
CA THR A 69 -11.76 -17.11 -11.25
C THR A 69 -12.42 -17.24 -12.61
N GLU A 70 -13.23 -18.28 -12.85
CA GLU A 70 -14.03 -18.42 -14.08
C GLU A 70 -14.89 -17.16 -14.35
N ALA A 71 -15.36 -16.47 -13.30
CA ALA A 71 -16.10 -15.21 -13.45
C ALA A 71 -15.30 -14.07 -14.11
N SER A 72 -13.97 -14.16 -14.15
CA SER A 72 -13.12 -13.18 -14.83
C SER A 72 -13.08 -13.38 -16.35
N GLU A 73 -13.42 -14.56 -16.88
CA GLU A 73 -13.29 -14.87 -18.32
C GLU A 73 -14.12 -13.93 -19.23
N GLU A 74 -15.28 -13.48 -18.75
CA GLU A 74 -16.14 -12.56 -19.50
C GLU A 74 -15.75 -11.08 -19.34
N THR A 75 -14.93 -10.76 -18.33
CA THR A 75 -14.60 -9.37 -17.97
C THR A 75 -13.20 -8.97 -18.43
N ASP A 76 -12.22 -9.88 -18.28
CA ASP A 76 -10.82 -9.64 -18.57
C ASP A 76 -10.45 -10.15 -19.98
N ASP A 77 -9.80 -9.30 -20.78
CA ASP A 77 -9.27 -9.72 -22.08
C ASP A 77 -7.94 -10.48 -21.88
N LEU A 78 -8.00 -11.80 -22.05
CA LEU A 78 -6.85 -12.70 -21.94
C LEU A 78 -6.12 -12.94 -23.27
N THR A 79 -6.61 -12.41 -24.40
CA THR A 79 -6.06 -12.71 -25.74
C THR A 79 -4.59 -12.36 -25.86
N ALA A 80 -4.16 -11.27 -25.20
CA ALA A 80 -2.78 -10.81 -25.20
C ALA A 80 -1.91 -11.44 -24.10
N THR A 81 -2.52 -12.04 -23.08
CA THR A 81 -1.81 -12.64 -21.93
C THR A 81 -2.45 -13.97 -21.49
N PRO A 82 -2.48 -14.98 -22.37
CA PRO A 82 -3.22 -16.23 -22.10
C PRO A 82 -2.66 -17.02 -20.92
N ASP A 83 -1.36 -16.86 -20.62
CA ASP A 83 -0.68 -17.57 -19.53
C ASP A 83 -0.76 -16.83 -18.19
N LYS A 84 -1.43 -15.68 -18.13
CA LYS A 84 -1.51 -14.86 -16.91
C LYS A 84 -2.67 -15.31 -16.04
N LEU A 85 -2.37 -16.10 -15.00
CA LEU A 85 -3.37 -16.76 -14.15
C LEU A 85 -3.62 -16.07 -12.79
N THR A 86 -2.81 -15.06 -12.44
CA THR A 86 -2.94 -14.31 -11.19
C THR A 86 -3.11 -12.81 -11.44
N THR A 87 -3.83 -12.15 -10.53
CA THR A 87 -3.99 -10.70 -10.50
C THR A 87 -3.63 -10.15 -9.14
N THR A 88 -3.22 -8.88 -9.10
CA THR A 88 -2.97 -8.17 -7.85
C THR A 88 -4.29 -7.63 -7.31
N VAL A 89 -4.60 -7.97 -6.05
CA VAL A 89 -5.72 -7.41 -5.29
C VAL A 89 -5.19 -6.24 -4.48
N ALA A 90 -5.90 -5.11 -4.52
CA ALA A 90 -5.58 -3.89 -3.77
C ALA A 90 -6.83 -3.38 -3.05
#